data_AF-X0LXY4-F1
#
_entry.id   AF-X0LXY4-F1
#
_cell.length_a   1.000
_cell.length_b   1.000
_cell.length_c   1.000
_cell.angle_alpha   90.00
_cell.angle_beta   90.00
_cell.angle_gamma   90.00
#
_symmetry.space_group_name_H-M   'P 1'
#
loop_
_entity.id
_entity.type
_entity.pdbx_description
1 polymer ?
#
loop_
_entity_poly.entity_id
_entity_poly.type
_entity_poly.pdbx_seq_one_letter_code
_entity_poly.pdbx_strand_id
1 'polypeptide(L)'
;MKTRQLLEFMLTLASNARKISPSDLTKAFWNSIDRRVTPSSYWSWGNNDLTPLEFSLVVNEGKNGFACYVQGNDQIFLPPGLTSSYTDAALTYHLVLQAQMLSPHLLYHDTKSISATTVEFNGIEFTAVRDPSRELTVIFDPKTSLPYIIRTIEDHPIYGESTKDLYLSSYKVVQGIKFAHTVQTIYNSTTQGLNAVLEDFIIDKVILNPSFPSKFFDGISEDRSLAPKSAPKKIPGISAGLMTEYNSNMLGTALKNATIENLKVETPVSDLPQVHWVVVDDDNDLGVKQMAIEFEHEVIILDAPPQWTKAVMQWVAKNLKKPVTYVAPSHHHRDHAGGIDKYVDAGVQLIVPEVAFDFWSSIPVAKFVTFNQTHPYVHRDGKIQA
;
A
#
# COMPACT_ATOMS: atom_id res chain seq x y z
N MET A 1 24.07 0.48 9.82
CA MET A 1 23.10 0.24 8.74
C MET A 1 21.70 0.06 9.34
N LYS A 2 21.31 0.94 10.28
CA LYS A 2 20.05 0.87 11.01
C LYS A 2 19.04 1.81 10.32
N THR A 3 17.83 1.30 10.09
CA THR A 3 16.58 2.03 9.84
C THR A 3 16.41 2.86 8.56
N ARG A 4 17.47 3.24 7.83
CA ARG A 4 17.34 4.15 6.67
C ARG A 4 16.76 3.56 5.37
N GLN A 5 16.85 2.25 5.14
CA GLN A 5 16.42 1.67 3.86
C GLN A 5 14.92 1.35 3.76
N LEU A 6 14.16 1.48 4.85
CA LEU A 6 12.91 0.73 5.01
C LEU A 6 11.66 1.41 4.44
N LEU A 7 11.77 2.65 3.95
CA LEU A 7 10.72 3.34 3.20
C LEU A 7 11.28 4.57 2.44
N GLU A 8 12.57 4.57 2.06
CA GLU A 8 13.19 5.68 1.28
C GLU A 8 12.80 5.56 -0.20
N PHE A 9 11.51 5.68 -0.50
CA PHE A 9 11.00 5.63 -1.87
C PHE A 9 10.06 6.82 -2.12
N MET A 10 10.66 7.99 -2.25
CA MET A 10 9.96 9.23 -2.58
C MET A 10 10.64 9.93 -3.75
N LEU A 11 9.95 9.88 -4.90
CA LEU A 11 9.66 11.01 -5.77
C LEU A 11 10.46 12.29 -5.53
N THR A 12 11.28 12.65 -6.52
CA THR A 12 12.29 13.71 -6.36
C THR A 12 11.70 15.12 -6.42
N LEU A 13 10.50 15.33 -6.98
CA LEU A 13 9.74 16.58 -6.95
C LEU A 13 8.29 16.29 -7.34
N ALA A 14 7.33 16.81 -6.58
CA ALA A 14 5.91 16.82 -6.96
C ALA A 14 5.37 18.26 -6.98
N SER A 15 4.86 18.70 -8.13
CA SER A 15 4.02 19.90 -8.20
C SER A 15 2.56 19.47 -8.17
N ASN A 16 1.82 19.94 -7.17
CA ASN A 16 0.46 19.50 -6.91
C ASN A 16 -0.51 20.68 -6.99
N ALA A 17 -1.59 20.52 -7.75
CA ALA A 17 -2.77 21.38 -7.67
C ALA A 17 -3.96 20.55 -7.21
N ARG A 18 -4.71 21.06 -6.24
CA ARG A 18 -5.86 20.37 -5.68
C ARG A 18 -7.08 21.27 -5.65
N LYS A 19 -8.21 20.75 -6.14
CA LYS A 19 -9.47 21.48 -6.27
C LYS A 19 -10.56 20.64 -5.61
N ILE A 20 -11.24 21.24 -4.64
CA ILE A 20 -12.27 20.57 -3.84
C ILE A 20 -13.58 21.29 -4.07
N SER A 21 -14.64 20.54 -4.36
CA SER A 21 -16.00 21.05 -4.42
C SER A 21 -16.90 20.25 -3.47
N PRO A 22 -17.42 20.87 -2.41
CA PRO A 22 -18.57 20.30 -1.71
C PRO A 22 -19.80 20.54 -2.58
N SER A 23 -20.44 19.46 -3.06
CA SER A 23 -21.87 19.59 -3.41
C SER A 23 -22.65 19.75 -2.12
N ASP A 24 -23.77 20.50 -2.14
CA ASP A 24 -24.64 20.85 -0.99
C ASP A 24 -24.35 20.02 0.26
N LEU A 25 -24.11 20.69 1.39
CA LEU A 25 -23.62 20.27 2.74
C LEU A 25 -24.05 18.88 3.28
N THR A 26 -24.90 18.15 2.57
CA THR A 26 -25.49 16.87 2.89
C THR A 26 -25.25 15.72 1.88
N LYS A 27 -24.60 15.89 0.69
CA LYS A 27 -24.70 14.82 -0.34
C LYS A 27 -23.46 14.30 -1.09
N ALA A 28 -22.38 15.04 -1.32
CA ALA A 28 -21.14 14.45 -1.89
C ALA A 28 -19.92 15.38 -1.86
N PHE A 29 -18.76 14.83 -1.49
CA PHE A 29 -17.44 15.44 -1.60
C PHE A 29 -16.77 15.07 -2.95
N TRP A 30 -16.34 16.08 -3.68
CA TRP A 30 -15.63 15.94 -4.95
C TRP A 30 -14.23 16.55 -4.85
N ASN A 31 -13.25 15.85 -5.41
CA ASN A 31 -11.86 16.28 -5.40
C ASN A 31 -11.20 15.99 -6.74
N SER A 32 -10.49 16.98 -7.26
CA SER A 32 -9.61 16.84 -8.43
C SER A 32 -8.19 17.14 -8.00
N ILE A 33 -7.28 16.24 -8.34
CA ILE A 33 -5.86 16.29 -8.00
C ILE A 33 -5.08 16.24 -9.30
N ASP A 34 -4.34 17.29 -9.59
CA ASP A 34 -3.35 17.30 -10.67
C ASP A 34 -1.98 17.14 -10.03
N ARG A 35 -1.20 16.17 -10.50
CA ARG A 35 0.17 15.96 -10.04
C ARG A 35 1.11 15.76 -11.22
N ARG A 36 2.34 16.21 -11.01
CA ARG A 36 3.50 15.83 -11.78
C ARG A 36 4.48 15.15 -10.85
N VAL A 37 4.89 13.93 -11.17
CA VAL A 37 5.69 13.05 -10.32
C VAL A 37 6.92 12.59 -11.10
N THR A 38 8.12 12.83 -10.57
CA THR A 38 9.38 12.32 -11.17
C THR A 38 9.90 11.12 -10.37
N PRO A 39 9.84 9.89 -10.93
CA PRO A 39 10.37 8.71 -10.25
C PRO A 39 11.84 8.90 -9.86
N SER A 40 12.23 8.42 -8.68
CA SER A 40 13.65 8.37 -8.31
C SER A 40 14.38 7.32 -9.15
N SER A 41 15.72 7.39 -9.19
CA SER A 41 16.54 6.41 -9.92
C SER A 41 16.34 4.97 -9.47
N TYR A 42 15.80 4.76 -8.27
CA TYR A 42 15.41 3.44 -7.79
C TYR A 42 14.36 2.77 -8.68
N TRP A 43 13.49 3.55 -9.32
CA TRP A 43 12.41 3.05 -10.15
C TRP A 43 12.81 2.73 -11.59
N SER A 44 14.11 2.75 -11.91
CA SER A 44 14.59 2.53 -13.28
C SER A 44 14.21 1.14 -13.80
N TRP A 45 14.07 0.14 -12.93
CA TRP A 45 13.63 -1.20 -13.31
C TRP A 45 12.17 -1.25 -13.80
N GLY A 46 11.31 -0.35 -13.31
CA GLY A 46 9.91 -0.23 -13.76
C GLY A 46 9.75 0.70 -14.96
N ASN A 47 10.56 1.76 -15.02
CA ASN A 47 10.64 2.70 -16.15
C ASN A 47 12.08 3.18 -16.34
N ASN A 48 12.79 2.60 -17.31
CA ASN A 48 14.22 2.87 -17.55
C ASN A 48 14.51 4.35 -17.82
N ASP A 49 13.58 5.04 -18.48
CA ASP A 49 13.74 6.45 -18.85
C ASP A 49 13.38 7.40 -17.70
N LEU A 50 12.80 6.88 -16.61
CA LEU A 50 12.35 7.65 -15.44
C LEU A 50 11.51 8.87 -15.83
N THR A 51 10.74 8.72 -16.92
CA THR A 51 9.98 9.83 -17.50
C THR A 51 8.99 10.34 -16.45
N PRO A 52 8.92 11.66 -16.20
CA PRO A 52 7.94 12.21 -15.28
C PRO A 52 6.52 11.78 -15.67
N LEU A 53 5.74 11.31 -14.70
CA LEU A 53 4.33 11.04 -14.91
C LEU A 53 3.53 12.29 -14.55
N GLU A 54 2.56 12.60 -15.39
CA GLU A 54 1.64 13.71 -15.19
C GLU A 54 0.23 13.17 -15.24
N PHE A 55 -0.55 13.45 -14.21
CA PHE A 55 -1.90 12.91 -14.11
C PHE A 55 -2.88 13.88 -13.46
N SER A 56 -4.14 13.70 -13.87
CA SER A 56 -5.31 14.33 -13.25
C SER A 56 -6.21 13.21 -12.74
N LEU A 57 -6.46 13.21 -11.43
CA LEU A 57 -7.29 12.25 -10.73
C LEU A 57 -8.54 12.94 -10.19
N VAL A 58 -9.71 12.39 -10.52
CA VAL A 58 -10.99 12.79 -9.94
C VAL A 58 -11.44 11.74 -8.94
N VAL A 59 -11.76 12.17 -7.73
CA VAL A 59 -12.24 11.33 -6.64
C VAL A 59 -13.59 11.85 -6.15
N ASN A 60 -14.53 10.92 -5.99
CA ASN A 60 -15.84 11.16 -5.43
C ASN A 60 -16.15 10.10 -4.36
N GLU A 61 -16.76 10.53 -3.26
CA GLU A 61 -17.18 9.63 -2.18
C GLU A 61 -18.62 9.11 -2.33
N GLY A 62 -19.05 8.31 -1.36
CA GLY A 62 -20.43 7.82 -1.25
C GLY A 62 -20.69 6.51 -2.00
N LYS A 63 -21.96 6.09 -2.00
CA LYS A 63 -22.38 4.78 -2.55
C LYS A 63 -22.09 4.62 -4.05
N ASN A 64 -22.09 5.74 -4.78
CA ASN A 64 -21.76 5.80 -6.22
C ASN A 64 -20.40 6.49 -6.45
N GLY A 65 -19.58 6.57 -5.40
CA GLY A 65 -18.24 7.15 -5.45
C GLY A 65 -17.33 6.40 -6.40
N PHE A 66 -16.20 7.02 -6.73
CA PHE A 66 -15.21 6.47 -7.64
C PHE A 66 -13.89 7.22 -7.49
N ALA A 67 -12.82 6.62 -8.00
CA ALA A 67 -11.59 7.31 -8.34
C ALA A 67 -11.27 7.03 -9.82
N CYS A 68 -10.93 8.08 -10.56
CA CYS A 68 -10.74 8.01 -12.01
C CYS A 68 -9.59 8.92 -12.44
N TYR A 69 -8.54 8.34 -12.99
CA TYR A 69 -7.52 9.10 -13.71
C TYR A 69 -8.14 9.56 -15.02
N VAL A 70 -8.42 10.87 -15.12
CA VAL A 70 -9.04 11.49 -16.31
C VAL A 70 -8.00 11.92 -17.34
N GLN A 71 -6.74 11.99 -16.93
CA GLN A 71 -5.57 12.20 -17.77
C GLN A 71 -4.38 11.49 -17.13
N GLY A 72 -3.60 10.77 -17.95
CA GLY A 72 -2.35 10.13 -17.51
C GLY A 72 -2.56 9.08 -16.42
N ASN A 73 -1.49 8.76 -15.70
CA ASN A 73 -1.48 7.79 -14.61
C ASN A 73 -0.31 8.05 -13.66
N ASP A 74 -0.29 7.34 -12.53
CA ASP A 74 0.77 7.36 -11.53
C ASP A 74 1.42 5.98 -11.35
N GLN A 75 1.34 5.11 -12.36
CA GLN A 75 1.80 3.73 -12.28
C GLN A 75 3.10 3.54 -13.05
N ILE A 76 4.15 3.06 -12.37
CA ILE A 76 5.50 3.04 -12.92
C ILE A 76 5.63 2.15 -14.17
N PHE A 77 4.81 1.11 -14.28
CA PHE A 77 4.81 0.16 -15.41
C PHE A 77 3.97 0.60 -16.60
N LEU A 78 3.14 1.64 -16.44
CA LEU A 78 2.31 2.12 -17.53
C LEU A 78 3.04 3.19 -18.34
N PRO A 79 2.79 3.28 -19.66
CA PRO A 79 3.30 4.40 -20.45
C PRO A 79 2.87 5.74 -19.84
N PRO A 80 3.75 6.75 -19.69
CA PRO A 80 3.41 8.02 -19.04
C PRO A 80 2.20 8.76 -19.62
N GLY A 81 1.96 8.63 -20.94
CA GLY A 81 0.83 9.24 -21.62
C GLY A 81 -0.47 8.44 -21.57
N LEU A 82 -0.47 7.22 -21.01
CA LEU A 82 -1.66 6.39 -20.93
C LEU A 82 -2.59 6.89 -19.81
N THR A 83 -3.86 7.12 -20.13
CA THR A 83 -4.88 7.40 -19.11
C THR A 83 -5.35 6.10 -18.47
N SER A 84 -5.01 5.87 -17.19
CA SER A 84 -5.33 4.60 -16.50
C SER A 84 -6.81 4.44 -16.11
N SER A 85 -7.62 5.48 -16.25
CA SER A 85 -9.09 5.47 -16.09
C SER A 85 -9.58 5.13 -14.67
N TYR A 86 -10.73 4.45 -14.53
CA TYR A 86 -11.28 4.09 -13.22
C TYR A 86 -10.39 3.10 -12.47
N THR A 87 -10.38 3.19 -11.14
CA THR A 87 -9.68 2.23 -10.27
C THR A 87 -10.62 1.18 -9.70
N ASP A 88 -10.07 0.05 -9.24
CA ASP A 88 -10.84 -0.94 -8.49
C ASP A 88 -11.35 -0.40 -7.15
N ALA A 89 -12.18 -1.19 -6.48
CA ALA A 89 -12.86 -0.78 -5.25
C ALA A 89 -11.92 -0.54 -4.05
N ALA A 90 -10.81 -1.27 -3.94
CA ALA A 90 -9.85 -1.12 -2.84
C ALA A 90 -9.02 0.16 -3.01
N LEU A 91 -8.50 0.39 -4.22
CA LEU A 91 -7.77 1.62 -4.53
C LEU A 91 -8.70 2.85 -4.48
N THR A 92 -9.94 2.72 -4.95
CA THR A 92 -10.95 3.78 -4.79
C THR A 92 -11.17 4.12 -3.32
N TYR A 93 -11.34 3.12 -2.45
CA TYR A 93 -11.49 3.34 -1.01
C TYR A 93 -10.29 4.09 -0.42
N HIS A 94 -9.07 3.67 -0.78
CA HIS A 94 -7.84 4.31 -0.32
C HIS A 94 -7.74 5.77 -0.77
N LEU A 95 -8.00 6.06 -2.05
CA LEU A 95 -7.92 7.41 -2.61
C LEU A 95 -9.01 8.34 -2.06
N VAL A 96 -10.22 7.82 -1.81
CA VAL A 96 -11.29 8.56 -1.11
C VAL A 96 -10.86 8.93 0.30
N LEU A 97 -10.29 7.99 1.06
CA LEU A 97 -9.80 8.24 2.41
C LEU A 97 -8.70 9.31 2.43
N GLN A 98 -7.69 9.21 1.55
CA GLN A 98 -6.65 10.23 1.40
C GLN A 98 -7.24 11.60 1.05
N ALA A 99 -8.26 11.64 0.19
CA ALA A 99 -8.92 12.87 -0.17
C ALA A 99 -9.68 13.46 1.04
N GLN A 100 -10.34 12.64 1.85
CA GLN A 100 -11.02 13.07 3.08
C GLN A 100 -10.05 13.65 4.13
N MET A 101 -8.85 13.07 4.28
CA MET A 101 -7.83 13.57 5.22
C MET A 101 -7.43 15.03 4.99
N LEU A 102 -7.57 15.54 3.79
CA LEU A 102 -7.25 16.93 3.42
C LEU A 102 -8.50 17.77 3.15
N SER A 103 -9.68 17.25 3.49
CA SER A 103 -10.94 17.96 3.30
C SER A 103 -11.10 19.07 4.33
N PRO A 104 -11.50 20.29 3.92
CA PRO A 104 -11.87 21.33 4.86
C PRO A 104 -13.16 21.02 5.65
N HIS A 105 -13.91 19.98 5.26
CA HIS A 105 -15.14 19.53 5.93
C HIS A 105 -14.94 18.37 6.91
N LEU A 106 -13.68 18.06 7.26
CA LEU A 106 -13.31 16.88 8.04
C LEU A 106 -14.16 16.64 9.30
N LEU A 107 -14.60 17.71 9.97
CA LEU A 107 -15.40 17.66 11.19
C LEU A 107 -16.83 18.23 11.03
N TYR A 108 -17.24 18.54 9.80
CA TYR A 108 -18.51 19.23 9.52
C TYR A 108 -19.65 18.28 9.10
N HIS A 109 -19.38 16.99 8.98
CA HIS A 109 -20.38 15.96 8.60
C HIS A 109 -20.92 15.18 9.80
N ASP A 110 -22.04 14.46 9.59
CA ASP A 110 -22.85 13.70 10.56
C ASP A 110 -22.14 13.45 11.91
N THR A 111 -22.33 14.42 12.81
CA THR A 111 -21.62 14.49 14.08
C THR A 111 -22.13 13.47 15.10
N LYS A 112 -23.10 12.62 14.72
CA LYS A 112 -23.69 11.64 15.63
C LYS A 112 -22.74 10.50 15.99
N SER A 113 -21.71 10.26 15.18
CA SER A 113 -20.76 9.16 15.39
C SER A 113 -19.38 9.62 15.88
N ILE A 114 -19.11 10.94 15.87
CA ILE A 114 -17.81 11.46 16.33
C ILE A 114 -17.73 11.50 17.85
N SER A 115 -16.55 11.20 18.39
CA SER A 115 -16.30 11.24 19.84
C SER A 115 -15.00 11.96 20.16
N ALA A 116 -15.00 12.70 21.27
CA ALA A 116 -13.77 13.22 21.86
C ALA A 116 -12.96 12.07 22.45
N THR A 117 -11.65 12.11 22.29
CA THR A 117 -10.70 11.14 22.82
C THR A 117 -9.37 11.82 23.15
N THR A 118 -8.46 11.09 23.77
CA THR A 118 -7.08 11.50 23.98
C THR A 118 -6.16 10.56 23.21
N VAL A 119 -5.11 11.11 22.61
CA VAL A 119 -4.05 10.33 21.99
C VAL A 119 -2.73 10.71 22.65
N GLU A 120 -1.99 9.72 23.13
CA GLU A 120 -0.65 9.90 23.65
C GLU A 120 0.38 9.57 22.56
N PHE A 121 1.39 10.41 22.40
CA PHE A 121 2.63 10.03 21.74
C PHE A 121 3.81 10.77 22.37
N ASN A 122 4.92 10.05 22.57
CA ASN A 122 6.13 10.56 23.24
C ASN A 122 5.87 11.17 24.63
N GLY A 123 4.95 10.59 25.41
CA GLY A 123 4.61 11.06 26.76
C GLY A 123 3.85 12.37 26.81
N ILE A 124 3.31 12.85 25.68
CA ILE A 124 2.45 14.03 25.61
C ILE A 124 1.05 13.57 25.23
N GLU A 125 0.07 13.95 26.03
CA GLU A 125 -1.35 13.75 25.74
C GLU A 125 -1.90 14.89 24.87
N PHE A 126 -2.61 14.52 23.81
CA PHE A 126 -3.28 15.45 22.92
C PHE A 126 -4.78 15.18 22.92
N THR A 127 -5.57 16.25 22.97
CA THR A 127 -7.00 16.16 22.70
C THR A 127 -7.21 15.81 21.23
N ALA A 128 -8.14 14.90 20.98
CA ALA A 128 -8.47 14.45 19.65
C ALA A 128 -9.98 14.22 19.48
N VAL A 129 -10.41 14.15 18.23
CA VAL A 129 -11.75 13.73 17.83
C VAL A 129 -11.62 12.53 16.90
N ARG A 130 -12.31 11.45 17.22
CA ARG A 130 -12.38 10.24 16.39
C ARG A 130 -13.67 10.24 15.59
N ASP A 131 -13.55 10.07 14.28
CA ASP A 131 -14.64 9.72 13.38
C ASP A 131 -14.52 8.23 13.01
N PRO A 132 -15.30 7.35 13.65
CA PRO A 132 -15.26 5.92 13.35
C PRO A 132 -15.86 5.59 11.97
N SER A 133 -16.72 6.44 11.42
CA SER A 133 -17.35 6.20 10.11
C SER A 133 -16.35 6.35 8.96
N ARG A 134 -15.36 7.22 9.14
CA ARG A 134 -14.24 7.44 8.20
C ARG A 134 -12.92 6.83 8.66
N GLU A 135 -12.88 6.32 9.90
CA GLU A 135 -11.67 5.78 10.56
C GLU A 135 -10.54 6.81 10.67
N LEU A 136 -10.92 8.07 10.88
CA LEU A 136 -10.01 9.20 11.01
C LEU A 136 -9.97 9.68 12.46
N THR A 137 -8.77 9.97 12.95
CA THR A 137 -8.58 10.70 14.20
C THR A 137 -7.96 12.06 13.90
N VAL A 138 -8.61 13.14 14.32
CA VAL A 138 -8.06 14.50 14.26
C VAL A 138 -7.48 14.84 15.62
N ILE A 139 -6.18 15.07 15.68
CA ILE A 139 -5.44 15.40 16.89
C ILE A 139 -5.13 16.89 16.84
N PHE A 140 -5.38 17.62 17.92
CA PHE A 140 -5.27 19.08 17.95
C PHE A 140 -3.99 19.55 18.64
N ASP A 141 -3.39 20.62 18.13
CA ASP A 141 -2.28 21.29 18.81
C ASP A 141 -2.82 21.99 20.07
N PRO A 142 -2.23 21.73 21.26
CA PRO A 142 -2.77 22.22 22.52
C PRO A 142 -2.64 23.73 22.71
N LYS A 143 -1.80 24.42 21.92
CA LYS A 143 -1.58 25.86 22.02
C LYS A 143 -2.52 26.65 21.12
N THR A 144 -2.78 26.13 19.92
CA THR A 144 -3.54 26.81 18.86
C THR A 144 -4.94 26.27 18.67
N SER A 145 -5.22 25.08 19.22
CA SER A 145 -6.45 24.30 19.03
C SER A 145 -6.76 24.00 17.56
N LEU A 146 -5.78 24.14 16.68
CA LEU A 146 -5.90 23.78 15.27
C LEU A 146 -5.60 22.29 15.09
N PRO A 147 -6.14 21.64 14.04
CA PRO A 147 -5.69 20.31 13.66
C PRO A 147 -4.16 20.28 13.55
N TYR A 148 -3.54 19.29 14.15
CA TYR A 148 -2.09 19.10 14.13
C TYR A 148 -1.72 17.83 13.38
N ILE A 149 -2.47 16.76 13.63
CA ILE A 149 -2.29 15.48 12.94
C ILE A 149 -3.67 14.97 12.54
N ILE A 150 -3.77 14.46 11.31
CA ILE A 150 -4.91 13.65 10.87
C ILE A 150 -4.40 12.23 10.66
N ARG A 151 -4.89 11.30 11.46
CA ARG A 151 -4.37 9.94 11.57
C ARG A 151 -5.37 8.92 11.05
N THR A 152 -4.89 7.97 10.25
CA THR A 152 -5.52 6.66 10.06
C THR A 152 -4.75 5.62 10.85
N ILE A 153 -5.48 4.63 11.39
CA ILE A 153 -4.87 3.42 11.93
C ILE A 153 -4.84 2.40 10.81
N GLU A 154 -3.67 1.86 10.55
CA GLU A 154 -3.42 0.87 9.51
C GLU A 154 -2.77 -0.37 10.12
N ASP A 155 -2.68 -1.42 9.31
CA ASP A 155 -1.96 -2.63 9.65
C ASP A 155 -1.21 -3.07 8.40
N HIS A 156 0.06 -3.44 8.57
CA HIS A 156 0.94 -3.86 7.49
C HIS A 156 1.37 -5.31 7.71
N PRO A 157 1.27 -6.20 6.70
CA PRO A 157 1.62 -7.61 6.88
C PRO A 157 3.05 -7.89 7.37
N ILE A 158 3.99 -6.96 7.16
CA ILE A 158 5.38 -7.07 7.65
C ILE A 158 5.64 -6.15 8.85
N TYR A 159 5.04 -4.96 8.86
CA TYR A 159 5.34 -3.93 9.88
C TYR A 159 4.35 -3.97 11.06
N GLY A 160 3.31 -4.81 10.98
CA GLY A 160 2.24 -4.90 11.95
C GLY A 160 1.43 -3.60 12.07
N GLU A 161 0.93 -3.36 13.28
CA GLU A 161 0.15 -2.17 13.61
C GLU A 161 0.92 -0.90 13.24
N SER A 162 0.24 -0.03 12.51
CA SER A 162 0.84 1.16 11.92
C SER A 162 -0.12 2.35 11.94
N THR A 163 0.44 3.54 11.76
CA THR A 163 -0.36 4.75 11.54
C THR A 163 0.15 5.47 10.31
N LYS A 164 -0.78 6.08 9.58
CA LYS A 164 -0.47 7.06 8.54
C LYS A 164 -0.97 8.41 9.03
N ASP A 165 -0.01 9.27 9.34
CA ASP A 165 -0.21 10.54 10.00
C ASP A 165 0.05 11.67 9.02
N LEU A 166 -0.95 12.51 8.82
CA LEU A 166 -0.82 13.76 8.07
C LEU A 166 -0.58 14.89 9.06
N TYR A 167 0.68 15.33 9.16
CA TYR A 167 1.10 16.45 9.99
C TYR A 167 0.78 17.77 9.27
N LEU A 168 0.14 18.68 10.00
CA LEU A 168 -0.32 19.97 9.49
C LEU A 168 0.35 21.09 10.27
N SER A 169 0.97 22.02 9.54
CA SER A 169 1.63 23.17 10.16
C SER A 169 1.62 24.42 9.27
N SER A 170 2.25 25.48 9.75
CA SER A 170 2.39 26.76 9.04
C SER A 170 1.05 27.40 8.65
N TYR A 171 0.07 27.36 9.55
CA TYR A 171 -1.28 27.86 9.26
C TYR A 171 -1.31 29.33 8.82
N LYS A 172 -1.99 29.62 7.71
CA LYS A 172 -2.22 30.99 7.21
C LYS A 172 -3.71 31.28 7.09
N VAL A 173 -4.06 32.56 7.24
CA VAL A 173 -5.44 33.03 7.12
C VAL A 173 -5.75 33.32 5.65
N VAL A 174 -6.84 32.73 5.15
CA VAL A 174 -7.40 32.98 3.81
C VAL A 174 -8.88 33.30 3.98
N GLN A 175 -9.24 34.56 3.70
CA GLN A 175 -10.59 35.11 3.92
C GLN A 175 -11.18 34.77 5.32
N GLY A 176 -10.36 34.86 6.37
CA GLY A 176 -10.77 34.62 7.76
C GLY A 176 -10.70 33.17 8.22
N ILE A 177 -10.41 32.20 7.33
CA ILE A 177 -10.27 30.78 7.68
C ILE A 177 -8.79 30.42 7.71
N LYS A 178 -8.36 29.64 8.71
CA LYS A 178 -6.98 29.16 8.82
C LYS A 178 -6.80 27.84 8.05
N PHE A 179 -5.88 27.82 7.10
CA PHE A 179 -5.47 26.61 6.36
C PHE A 179 -4.02 26.28 6.67
N ALA A 180 -3.70 24.99 6.80
CA ALA A 180 -2.31 24.55 6.88
C ALA A 180 -1.61 24.87 5.55
N HIS A 181 -0.35 25.31 5.60
CA HIS A 181 0.47 25.52 4.41
C HIS A 181 1.64 24.55 4.30
N THR A 182 1.91 23.76 5.34
CA THR A 182 2.89 22.68 5.30
C THR A 182 2.19 21.39 5.67
N VAL A 183 2.39 20.37 4.85
CA VAL A 183 1.79 19.05 5.00
C VAL A 183 2.88 18.01 4.87
N GLN A 184 3.01 17.17 5.89
CA GLN A 184 3.94 16.04 5.86
C GLN A 184 3.17 14.75 6.19
N THR A 185 3.22 13.77 5.31
CA THR A 185 2.67 12.43 5.58
C THR A 185 3.78 11.57 6.16
N ILE A 186 3.53 10.97 7.32
CA ILE A 186 4.45 10.06 7.99
C ILE A 186 3.78 8.72 8.19
N TYR A 187 4.46 7.64 7.79
CA TYR A 187 4.08 6.27 8.11
C TYR A 187 4.89 5.76 9.30
N ASN A 188 4.19 5.33 10.34
CA ASN A 188 4.82 4.84 11.57
C ASN A 188 4.41 3.39 11.84
N SER A 189 5.34 2.60 12.36
CA SER A 189 5.05 1.30 12.98
C SER A 189 5.87 1.17 14.25
N THR A 190 5.19 0.85 15.35
CA THR A 190 5.84 0.62 16.65
C THR A 190 6.58 -0.70 16.67
N THR A 191 6.01 -1.74 16.05
CA THR A 191 6.59 -3.10 15.98
C THR A 191 7.97 -3.10 15.34
N GLN A 192 8.20 -2.28 14.31
CA GLN A 192 9.47 -2.19 13.58
C GLN A 192 10.29 -0.94 13.91
N GLY A 193 9.81 -0.07 14.82
CA GLY A 193 10.43 1.23 15.05
C GLY A 193 10.56 2.08 13.78
N LEU A 194 9.58 1.94 12.88
CA LEU A 194 9.53 2.65 11.60
C LEU A 194 8.92 4.04 11.81
N ASN A 195 9.56 5.05 11.23
CA ASN A 195 9.06 6.41 11.14
C ASN A 195 9.57 7.00 9.81
N ALA A 196 8.73 6.95 8.79
CA ALA A 196 9.11 7.28 7.42
C ALA A 196 8.23 8.37 6.82
N VAL A 197 8.87 9.34 6.17
CA VAL A 197 8.16 10.40 5.45
C VAL A 197 7.69 9.86 4.10
N LEU A 198 6.37 9.84 3.92
CA LEU A 198 5.67 9.45 2.70
C LEU A 198 5.25 10.62 1.80
N GLU A 199 5.25 11.85 2.29
CA GLU A 199 5.04 13.02 1.44
C GLU A 199 5.46 14.23 2.24
N ASP A 200 6.04 15.23 1.58
CA ASP A 200 6.30 16.53 2.18
C ASP A 200 6.04 17.60 1.14
N PHE A 201 5.06 18.46 1.39
CA PHE A 201 4.74 19.53 0.45
C PHE A 201 4.27 20.80 1.15
N ILE A 202 4.46 21.90 0.41
CA ILE A 202 3.99 23.22 0.78
C ILE A 202 2.76 23.55 -0.07
N ILE A 203 1.68 23.94 0.57
CA ILE A 203 0.54 24.55 -0.12
C ILE A 203 0.93 26.00 -0.37
N ASP A 204 1.17 26.37 -1.62
CA ASP A 204 1.53 27.75 -1.96
C ASP A 204 0.32 28.68 -1.82
N LYS A 205 -0.82 28.26 -2.36
CA LYS A 205 -2.02 29.09 -2.48
C LYS A 205 -3.30 28.30 -2.19
N VAL A 206 -4.22 28.92 -1.47
CA VAL A 206 -5.60 28.46 -1.28
C VAL A 206 -6.54 29.48 -1.92
N ILE A 207 -7.48 28.98 -2.73
CA ILE A 207 -8.52 29.80 -3.37
C ILE A 207 -9.86 29.28 -2.88
N LEU A 208 -10.67 30.16 -2.31
CA LEU A 208 -12.00 29.82 -1.80
C LEU A 208 -13.06 30.13 -2.85
N ASN A 209 -14.07 29.27 -2.92
CA ASN A 209 -15.21 29.36 -3.82
C ASN A 209 -14.84 29.66 -5.30
N PRO A 210 -13.84 28.98 -5.88
CA PRO A 210 -13.59 29.08 -7.32
C PRO A 210 -14.78 28.56 -8.13
N SER A 211 -14.96 29.09 -9.34
CA SER A 211 -15.93 28.59 -10.30
C SER A 211 -15.31 27.47 -11.14
N PHE A 212 -16.07 26.41 -11.37
CA PHE A 212 -15.67 25.28 -12.21
C PHE A 212 -16.72 25.00 -13.28
N PRO A 213 -16.32 24.49 -14.46
CA PRO A 213 -17.25 23.90 -15.42
C PRO A 213 -18.08 22.78 -14.78
N SER A 214 -19.33 22.60 -15.22
CA SER A 214 -20.26 21.63 -14.62
C SER A 214 -19.76 20.18 -14.62
N LYS A 215 -18.91 19.81 -15.59
CA LYS A 215 -18.34 18.47 -15.75
C LYS A 215 -16.91 18.33 -15.22
N PHE A 216 -16.41 19.32 -14.48
CA PHE A 216 -15.02 19.34 -14.04
C PHE A 216 -14.66 18.17 -13.12
N PHE A 217 -15.63 17.69 -12.33
CA PHE A 217 -15.48 16.56 -11.41
C PHE A 217 -16.13 15.26 -11.95
N ASP A 218 -16.40 15.20 -13.25
CA ASP A 218 -16.86 13.96 -13.89
C ASP A 218 -15.64 13.04 -14.16
N GLY A 219 -15.84 11.74 -14.01
CA GLY A 219 -14.89 10.75 -14.53
C GLY A 219 -14.96 10.66 -16.07
N ILE A 220 -14.11 9.83 -16.65
CA ILE A 220 -14.23 9.53 -18.08
C ILE A 220 -15.48 8.66 -18.36
N SER A 221 -15.87 8.61 -19.63
CA SER A 221 -16.95 7.72 -20.06
C SER A 221 -16.52 6.25 -19.92
N GLU A 222 -17.40 5.40 -19.37
CA GLU A 222 -17.07 4.00 -19.03
C GLU A 222 -16.69 3.16 -20.25
N ASP A 223 -17.22 3.47 -21.43
CA ASP A 223 -16.86 2.84 -22.72
C ASP A 223 -15.40 3.11 -23.14
N ARG A 224 -14.77 4.14 -22.57
CA ARG A 224 -13.35 4.48 -22.79
C ARG A 224 -12.45 4.05 -21.64
N SER A 225 -13.00 3.38 -20.64
CA SER A 225 -12.26 2.96 -19.45
C SER A 225 -11.63 1.58 -19.62
N LEU A 226 -10.41 1.42 -19.12
CA LEU A 226 -9.72 0.12 -19.06
C LEU A 226 -10.25 -0.76 -17.93
N ALA A 227 -10.91 -0.16 -16.94
CA ALA A 227 -11.49 -0.85 -15.81
C ALA A 227 -12.92 -0.35 -15.50
N PRO A 228 -13.79 -1.20 -14.95
CA PRO A 228 -15.14 -0.78 -14.59
C PRO A 228 -15.12 0.22 -13.43
N LYS A 229 -16.04 1.19 -13.48
CA LYS A 229 -16.27 2.10 -12.36
C LYS A 229 -16.64 1.32 -11.11
N SER A 230 -15.90 1.53 -10.03
CA SER A 230 -16.08 0.81 -8.78
C SER A 230 -16.29 1.76 -7.60
N ALA A 231 -17.29 1.48 -6.77
CA ALA A 231 -17.51 2.21 -5.53
C ALA A 231 -16.45 1.85 -4.47
N PRO A 232 -16.10 2.77 -3.56
CA PRO A 232 -15.11 2.51 -2.50
C PRO A 232 -15.56 1.34 -1.61
N LYS A 233 -14.72 0.30 -1.51
CA LYS A 233 -15.00 -0.87 -0.67
C LYS A 233 -13.69 -1.48 -0.12
N LYS A 234 -13.68 -1.78 1.18
CA LYS A 234 -12.63 -2.62 1.78
C LYS A 234 -12.73 -4.06 1.26
N ILE A 235 -11.60 -4.64 0.88
CA ILE A 235 -11.53 -6.00 0.37
C ILE A 235 -10.88 -6.91 1.44
N PRO A 236 -11.54 -8.01 1.86
CA PRO A 236 -10.95 -8.95 2.80
C PRO A 236 -9.58 -9.46 2.32
N GLY A 237 -8.59 -9.43 3.22
CA GLY A 237 -7.21 -9.84 2.91
C GLY A 237 -6.34 -8.76 2.27
N ILE A 238 -6.87 -7.56 2.06
CA ILE A 238 -6.09 -6.38 1.64
C ILE A 238 -6.15 -5.36 2.79
N SER A 239 -5.05 -5.20 3.51
CA SER A 239 -4.96 -4.24 4.61
C SER A 239 -4.80 -2.80 4.09
N ALA A 240 -5.13 -1.82 4.93
CA ALA A 240 -4.94 -0.40 4.58
C ALA A 240 -3.45 -0.08 4.35
N GLY A 241 -2.56 -0.62 5.18
CA GLY A 241 -1.10 -0.47 5.04
C GLY A 241 -0.59 -1.03 3.71
N LEU A 242 -1.13 -2.16 3.27
CA LEU A 242 -0.80 -2.74 1.96
C LEU A 242 -1.20 -1.81 0.81
N MET A 243 -2.40 -1.22 0.89
CA MET A 243 -2.83 -0.26 -0.14
C MET A 243 -2.00 1.03 -0.11
N THR A 244 -1.65 1.52 1.08
CA THR A 244 -0.73 2.67 1.24
C THR A 244 0.61 2.38 0.57
N GLU A 245 1.20 1.21 0.82
CA GLU A 245 2.45 0.79 0.21
C GLU A 245 2.34 0.77 -1.33
N TYR A 246 1.36 0.07 -1.89
CA TYR A 246 1.23 -0.07 -3.35
C TYR A 246 0.99 1.27 -4.05
N ASN A 247 0.09 2.09 -3.51
CA ASN A 247 -0.21 3.38 -4.12
C ASN A 247 0.96 4.36 -4.00
N SER A 248 1.61 4.44 -2.83
CA SER A 248 2.74 5.38 -2.63
C SER A 248 3.97 4.99 -3.44
N ASN A 249 4.10 3.71 -3.79
CA ASN A 249 5.18 3.18 -4.62
C ASN A 249 4.83 3.11 -6.11
N MET A 250 3.75 3.78 -6.57
CA MET A 250 3.41 3.84 -8.00
C MET A 250 3.12 2.45 -8.61
N LEU A 251 2.66 1.48 -7.79
CA LEU A 251 2.30 0.12 -8.23
C LEU A 251 0.79 -0.02 -8.47
N GLY A 252 0.01 1.04 -8.22
CA GLY A 252 -1.44 1.03 -8.37
C GLY A 252 -2.13 0.27 -7.24
N THR A 253 -2.66 -0.91 -7.55
CA THR A 253 -3.49 -1.70 -6.63
C THR A 253 -2.83 -3.01 -6.22
N ALA A 254 -3.09 -3.44 -4.99
CA ALA A 254 -2.64 -4.73 -4.50
C ALA A 254 -3.55 -5.90 -4.95
N LEU A 255 -4.65 -5.63 -5.65
CA LEU A 255 -5.60 -6.66 -6.11
C LEU A 255 -5.08 -7.39 -7.36
N LYS A 256 -4.97 -8.72 -7.25
CA LYS A 256 -4.80 -9.65 -8.37
C LYS A 256 -5.75 -10.83 -8.23
N ASN A 257 -6.21 -11.38 -9.37
CA ASN A 257 -7.02 -12.59 -9.37
C ASN A 257 -6.12 -13.82 -9.22
N ALA A 258 -5.75 -14.15 -7.98
CA ALA A 258 -4.89 -15.28 -7.68
C ALA A 258 -5.72 -16.50 -7.24
N THR A 259 -5.99 -17.42 -8.17
CA THR A 259 -6.63 -18.71 -7.89
C THR A 259 -5.71 -19.86 -8.30
N ILE A 260 -6.01 -21.07 -7.83
CA ILE A 260 -5.22 -22.27 -8.19
C ILE A 260 -5.25 -22.51 -9.70
N GLU A 261 -6.38 -22.22 -10.35
CA GLU A 261 -6.59 -22.41 -11.79
C GLU A 261 -5.71 -21.49 -12.63
N ASN A 262 -5.26 -20.37 -12.07
CA ASN A 262 -4.39 -19.41 -12.75
C ASN A 262 -2.90 -19.76 -12.56
N LEU A 263 -2.56 -20.72 -11.71
CA LEU A 263 -1.18 -21.14 -11.50
C LEU A 263 -0.73 -22.09 -12.60
N LYS A 264 0.43 -21.82 -13.19
CA LYS A 264 1.12 -22.76 -14.08
C LYS A 264 2.30 -23.36 -13.32
N VAL A 265 2.50 -24.67 -13.46
CA VAL A 265 3.60 -25.35 -12.79
C VAL A 265 4.46 -26.11 -13.79
N GLU A 266 5.75 -25.85 -13.72
CA GLU A 266 6.78 -26.44 -14.59
C GLU A 266 7.84 -27.14 -13.75
N THR A 267 8.47 -28.16 -14.32
CA THR A 267 9.68 -28.79 -13.76
C THR A 267 10.87 -28.27 -14.54
N PRO A 268 11.61 -27.26 -14.04
CA PRO A 268 12.61 -26.55 -14.84
C PRO A 268 13.86 -27.38 -15.14
N VAL A 269 14.11 -28.44 -14.38
CA VAL A 269 15.29 -29.30 -14.51
C VAL A 269 14.82 -30.76 -14.60
N SER A 270 15.03 -31.41 -15.75
CA SER A 270 14.56 -32.78 -16.01
C SER A 270 15.03 -33.80 -14.97
N ASP A 271 16.24 -33.60 -14.45
CA ASP A 271 16.90 -34.52 -13.54
C ASP A 271 16.56 -34.23 -12.06
N LEU A 272 15.80 -33.16 -11.79
CA LEU A 272 15.31 -32.78 -10.46
C LEU A 272 13.79 -32.63 -10.48
N PRO A 273 13.02 -33.73 -10.64
CA PRO A 273 11.56 -33.69 -10.69
C PRO A 273 10.89 -33.18 -9.40
N GLN A 274 11.64 -33.05 -8.32
CA GLN A 274 11.20 -32.48 -7.03
C GLN A 274 11.18 -30.96 -7.03
N VAL A 275 11.79 -30.30 -8.02
CA VAL A 275 11.82 -28.84 -8.12
C VAL A 275 10.70 -28.39 -9.04
N HIS A 276 9.83 -27.54 -8.52
CA HIS A 276 8.67 -27.01 -9.22
C HIS A 276 8.80 -25.50 -9.34
N TRP A 277 8.74 -24.96 -10.56
CA TRP A 277 8.46 -23.54 -10.80
C TRP A 277 6.96 -23.33 -10.77
N VAL A 278 6.49 -22.65 -9.73
CA VAL A 278 5.10 -22.21 -9.62
C VAL A 278 5.02 -20.81 -10.20
N VAL A 279 4.64 -20.71 -11.47
CA VAL A 279 4.47 -19.46 -12.19
C VAL A 279 3.15 -18.84 -11.74
N VAL A 280 3.25 -17.72 -11.02
CA VAL A 280 2.09 -17.07 -10.39
C VAL A 280 1.60 -15.85 -11.18
N ASP A 281 2.49 -15.20 -11.94
CA ASP A 281 2.16 -14.14 -12.89
C ASP A 281 3.03 -14.35 -14.14
N ASP A 282 2.41 -14.46 -15.31
CA ASP A 282 3.10 -14.48 -16.60
C ASP A 282 2.47 -13.52 -17.62
N ASP A 283 1.78 -12.48 -17.13
CA ASP A 283 1.11 -11.49 -17.97
C ASP A 283 2.10 -10.59 -18.74
N ASN A 284 3.36 -10.51 -18.30
CA ASN A 284 4.43 -9.74 -18.94
C ASN A 284 5.85 -10.21 -18.53
N ASP A 285 6.88 -9.54 -19.04
CA ASP A 285 8.30 -9.86 -18.80
C ASP A 285 8.75 -9.74 -17.33
N LEU A 286 7.97 -9.07 -16.47
CA LEU A 286 8.15 -8.97 -15.02
C LEU A 286 7.31 -10.00 -14.24
N GLY A 287 6.87 -11.07 -14.92
CA GLY A 287 6.15 -12.16 -14.31
C GLY A 287 6.86 -12.75 -13.09
N VAL A 288 6.08 -13.20 -12.10
CA VAL A 288 6.60 -13.72 -10.84
C VAL A 288 6.54 -15.25 -10.87
N LYS A 289 7.66 -15.87 -10.52
CA LYS A 289 7.78 -17.31 -10.33
C LYS A 289 8.25 -17.60 -8.92
N GLN A 290 7.56 -18.50 -8.24
CA GLN A 290 8.02 -19.10 -6.99
C GLN A 290 8.65 -20.45 -7.29
N MET A 291 9.51 -20.91 -6.39
CA MET A 291 10.02 -22.27 -6.43
C MET A 291 9.47 -23.07 -5.25
N ALA A 292 8.94 -24.26 -5.52
CA ALA A 292 8.60 -25.24 -4.50
C ALA A 292 9.54 -26.44 -4.62
N ILE A 293 10.21 -26.80 -3.52
CA ILE A 293 11.11 -27.95 -3.46
C ILE A 293 10.42 -29.04 -2.66
N GLU A 294 10.13 -30.16 -3.31
CA GLU A 294 9.40 -31.28 -2.76
C GLU A 294 10.34 -32.35 -2.18
N PHE A 295 10.46 -32.36 -0.85
CA PHE A 295 11.15 -33.43 -0.13
C PHE A 295 10.20 -34.60 0.15
N GLU A 296 10.71 -35.70 0.71
CA GLU A 296 9.97 -36.94 0.92
C GLU A 296 8.74 -36.76 1.82
N HIS A 297 8.85 -35.88 2.82
CA HIS A 297 7.81 -35.66 3.83
C HIS A 297 7.31 -34.22 3.92
N GLU A 298 7.91 -33.29 3.17
CA GLU A 298 7.66 -31.86 3.33
C GLU A 298 7.93 -31.07 2.04
N VAL A 299 7.53 -29.80 2.03
CA VAL A 299 7.77 -28.87 0.93
C VAL A 299 8.39 -27.59 1.49
N ILE A 300 9.46 -27.12 0.83
CA ILE A 300 10.01 -25.79 1.05
C ILE A 300 9.51 -24.87 -0.06
N ILE A 301 8.97 -23.71 0.32
CA ILE A 301 8.59 -22.66 -0.64
C ILE A 301 9.65 -21.56 -0.63
N LEU A 302 10.04 -21.10 -1.82
CA LEU A 302 10.91 -19.94 -1.99
C LEU A 302 10.07 -18.79 -2.50
N ASP A 303 10.19 -17.67 -1.78
CA ASP A 303 9.39 -16.45 -1.93
C ASP A 303 7.88 -16.60 -1.65
N ALA A 304 7.25 -15.50 -1.28
CA ALA A 304 5.85 -15.43 -0.88
C ALA A 304 5.22 -14.08 -1.29
N PRO A 305 4.98 -13.82 -2.59
CA PRO A 305 4.22 -12.66 -3.03
C PRO A 305 2.79 -12.70 -2.47
N PRO A 306 2.29 -11.59 -1.90
CA PRO A 306 1.10 -11.56 -1.06
C PRO A 306 -0.16 -12.02 -1.78
N GLN A 307 -0.30 -11.72 -3.07
CA GLN A 307 -1.52 -11.99 -3.82
C GLN A 307 -1.71 -13.50 -4.01
N TRP A 308 -0.64 -14.23 -4.29
CA TRP A 308 -0.71 -15.64 -4.70
C TRP A 308 -0.45 -16.64 -3.58
N THR A 309 0.04 -16.20 -2.41
CA THR A 309 0.36 -17.10 -1.29
C THR A 309 -0.72 -18.13 -0.99
N LYS A 310 -1.98 -17.72 -0.88
CA LYS A 310 -3.08 -18.65 -0.57
C LYS A 310 -3.28 -19.68 -1.68
N ALA A 311 -3.22 -19.26 -2.94
CA ALA A 311 -3.36 -20.16 -4.08
C ALA A 311 -2.20 -21.17 -4.14
N VAL A 312 -0.96 -20.73 -3.87
CA VAL A 312 0.21 -21.62 -3.82
C VAL A 312 0.10 -22.63 -2.67
N MET A 313 -0.26 -22.19 -1.46
CA MET A 313 -0.50 -23.09 -0.33
C MET A 313 -1.56 -24.15 -0.65
N GLN A 314 -2.66 -23.75 -1.29
CA GLN A 314 -3.72 -24.67 -1.71
C GLN A 314 -3.25 -25.62 -2.83
N TRP A 315 -2.45 -25.13 -3.78
CA TRP A 315 -1.86 -25.96 -4.83
C TRP A 315 -0.95 -27.04 -4.24
N VAL A 316 -0.08 -26.70 -3.29
CA VAL A 316 0.78 -27.68 -2.59
C VAL A 316 -0.07 -28.74 -1.90
N ALA A 317 -1.08 -28.33 -1.13
CA ALA A 317 -1.96 -29.24 -0.40
C ALA A 317 -2.71 -30.20 -1.34
N LYS A 318 -3.14 -29.71 -2.51
CA LYS A 318 -3.90 -30.49 -3.50
C LYS A 318 -3.01 -31.45 -4.31
N ASN A 319 -1.86 -30.98 -4.77
CA ASN A 319 -1.04 -31.67 -5.78
C ASN A 319 0.13 -32.44 -5.17
N LEU A 320 0.89 -31.81 -4.27
CA LEU A 320 2.04 -32.45 -3.62
C LEU A 320 1.63 -33.25 -2.37
N LYS A 321 0.52 -32.87 -1.74
CA LYS A 321 -0.09 -33.56 -0.58
C LYS A 321 0.90 -33.75 0.59
N LYS A 322 1.77 -32.76 0.76
CA LYS A 322 2.79 -32.68 1.80
C LYS A 322 2.67 -31.36 2.54
N PRO A 323 3.00 -31.31 3.84
CA PRO A 323 3.02 -30.06 4.58
C PRO A 323 4.09 -29.12 4.01
N VAL A 324 3.76 -27.83 3.95
CA VAL A 324 4.79 -26.79 3.84
C VAL A 324 5.37 -26.59 5.23
N THR A 325 6.68 -26.72 5.37
CA THR A 325 7.37 -26.65 6.68
C THR A 325 8.30 -25.45 6.76
N TYR A 326 8.84 -25.02 5.61
CA TYR A 326 9.68 -23.85 5.49
C TYR A 326 9.24 -22.92 4.37
N VAL A 327 9.43 -21.63 4.59
CA VAL A 327 9.40 -20.58 3.56
C VAL A 327 10.70 -19.79 3.59
N ALA A 328 11.30 -19.56 2.43
CA ALA A 328 12.59 -18.90 2.27
C ALA A 328 12.43 -17.69 1.33
N PRO A 329 12.20 -16.48 1.85
CA PRO A 329 12.22 -15.28 1.04
C PRO A 329 13.66 -14.97 0.61
N SER A 330 13.85 -14.69 -0.68
CA SER A 330 15.13 -14.30 -1.26
C SER A 330 15.62 -12.96 -0.71
N HIS A 331 14.69 -12.01 -0.50
CA HIS A 331 14.95 -10.71 0.11
C HIS A 331 13.64 -10.07 0.61
N HIS A 332 13.75 -8.85 1.14
CA HIS A 332 12.67 -8.16 1.85
C HIS A 332 11.62 -7.49 0.94
N HIS A 333 11.83 -7.47 -0.38
CA HIS A 333 10.88 -6.84 -1.30
C HIS A 333 9.54 -7.56 -1.31
N ARG A 334 8.50 -6.82 -1.65
CA ARG A 334 7.13 -7.22 -1.43
C ARG A 334 6.70 -8.45 -2.23
N ASP A 335 7.13 -8.53 -3.47
CA ASP A 335 6.94 -9.65 -4.38
C ASP A 335 7.66 -10.94 -3.92
N HIS A 336 8.55 -10.83 -2.93
CA HIS A 336 9.24 -11.97 -2.34
C HIS A 336 8.81 -12.27 -0.89
N ALA A 337 8.37 -11.24 -0.16
CA ALA A 337 8.16 -11.30 1.29
C ALA A 337 6.71 -11.06 1.73
N GLY A 338 5.88 -10.51 0.86
CA GLY A 338 4.66 -9.82 1.27
C GLY A 338 3.55 -10.71 1.83
N GLY A 339 3.63 -12.02 1.64
CA GLY A 339 2.69 -13.03 2.14
C GLY A 339 3.31 -14.00 3.15
N ILE A 340 4.48 -13.68 3.70
CA ILE A 340 5.15 -14.51 4.71
C ILE A 340 4.30 -14.68 5.97
N ASP A 341 3.53 -13.66 6.36
CA ASP A 341 2.56 -13.69 7.46
C ASP A 341 1.62 -14.90 7.39
N LYS A 342 1.12 -15.22 6.19
CA LYS A 342 0.19 -16.35 5.98
C LYS A 342 0.86 -17.71 6.19
N TYR A 343 2.14 -17.83 5.88
CA TYR A 343 2.92 -19.04 6.16
C TYR A 343 3.20 -19.17 7.66
N VAL A 344 3.58 -18.07 8.31
CA VAL A 344 3.81 -18.02 9.77
C VAL A 344 2.55 -18.40 10.53
N ASP A 345 1.40 -17.85 10.16
CA ASP A 345 0.09 -18.17 10.74
C ASP A 345 -0.26 -19.66 10.60
N ALA A 346 0.26 -20.33 9.56
CA ALA A 346 0.12 -21.77 9.33
C ALA A 346 1.18 -22.62 10.07
N GLY A 347 2.04 -22.00 10.86
CA GLY A 347 3.09 -22.67 11.65
C GLY A 347 4.37 -22.99 10.86
N VAL A 348 4.53 -22.44 9.66
CA VAL A 348 5.71 -22.61 8.79
C VAL A 348 6.89 -21.78 9.33
N GLN A 349 8.10 -22.33 9.26
CA GLN A 349 9.31 -21.64 9.70
C GLN A 349 9.96 -20.82 8.57
N LEU A 350 10.59 -19.70 8.92
CA LEU A 350 11.30 -18.84 7.98
C LEU A 350 12.77 -19.24 7.91
N ILE A 351 13.28 -19.45 6.71
CA ILE A 351 14.72 -19.59 6.45
C ILE A 351 15.25 -18.23 6.01
N VAL A 352 16.12 -17.60 6.80
CA VAL A 352 16.63 -16.25 6.51
C VAL A 352 18.11 -16.10 6.89
N PRO A 353 18.86 -15.20 6.24
CA PRO A 353 20.22 -14.88 6.68
C PRO A 353 20.23 -14.33 8.12
N GLU A 354 21.21 -14.73 8.92
CA GLU A 354 21.36 -14.26 10.31
C GLU A 354 21.42 -12.72 10.40
N VAL A 355 22.07 -12.08 9.42
CA VAL A 355 22.17 -10.61 9.34
C VAL A 355 20.81 -9.92 9.14
N ALA A 356 19.80 -10.64 8.65
CA ALA A 356 18.46 -10.13 8.40
C ALA A 356 17.47 -10.50 9.51
N PHE A 357 17.90 -11.22 10.56
CA PHE A 357 17.02 -11.72 11.62
C PHE A 357 16.18 -10.60 12.24
N ASP A 358 16.81 -9.48 12.60
CA ASP A 358 16.12 -8.35 13.25
C ASP A 358 14.94 -7.86 12.39
N PHE A 359 15.11 -7.76 11.07
CA PHE A 359 14.04 -7.35 10.17
C PHE A 359 12.87 -8.33 10.20
N TRP A 360 13.13 -9.62 10.09
CA TRP A 360 12.06 -10.63 10.04
C TRP A 360 11.43 -10.92 11.41
N SER A 361 12.15 -10.62 12.49
CA SER A 361 11.69 -10.84 13.88
C SER A 361 10.48 -9.98 14.29
N SER A 362 10.11 -8.99 13.48
CA SER A 362 8.88 -8.22 13.71
C SER A 362 7.60 -8.98 13.40
N ILE A 363 7.68 -10.04 12.59
CA ILE A 363 6.50 -10.83 12.23
C ILE A 363 6.11 -11.61 13.49
N PRO A 364 4.93 -11.37 14.08
CA PRO A 364 4.53 -12.01 15.31
C PRO A 364 4.58 -13.53 15.17
N VAL A 365 4.98 -14.22 16.24
CA VAL A 365 5.02 -15.70 16.35
C VAL A 365 5.89 -16.44 15.33
N ALA A 366 6.67 -15.73 14.49
CA ALA A 366 7.56 -16.33 13.52
C ALA A 366 8.65 -17.17 14.19
N LYS A 367 8.94 -18.33 13.59
CA LYS A 367 10.03 -19.23 13.96
C LYS A 367 11.08 -19.23 12.86
N PHE A 368 12.35 -19.30 13.22
CA PHE A 368 13.44 -19.05 12.30
C PHE A 368 14.42 -20.21 12.25
N VAL A 369 14.89 -20.50 11.03
CA VAL A 369 16.17 -21.16 10.79
C VAL A 369 17.08 -20.12 10.15
N THR A 370 18.13 -19.75 10.86
CA THR A 370 19.10 -18.76 10.37
C THR A 370 20.33 -19.43 9.80
N PHE A 371 20.95 -18.77 8.82
CA PHE A 371 22.20 -19.21 8.22
C PHE A 371 23.15 -18.05 7.98
N ASN A 372 24.43 -18.38 7.86
CA ASN A 372 25.48 -17.43 7.50
C ASN A 372 26.54 -18.09 6.62
N GLN A 373 27.58 -17.35 6.24
CA GLN A 373 28.62 -17.87 5.35
C GLN A 373 29.38 -19.08 5.90
N THR A 374 29.51 -19.19 7.22
CA THR A 374 30.25 -20.29 7.88
C THR A 374 29.36 -21.47 8.28
N HIS A 375 28.05 -21.24 8.37
CA HIS A 375 27.03 -22.22 8.73
C HIS A 375 25.90 -22.12 7.70
N PRO A 376 26.10 -22.67 6.48
CA PRO A 376 25.06 -22.65 5.46
C PRO A 376 23.88 -23.52 5.88
N TYR A 377 22.67 -23.09 5.51
CA TYR A 377 21.52 -23.97 5.58
C TYR A 377 21.65 -25.06 4.51
N VAL A 378 21.46 -26.31 4.90
CA VAL A 378 21.43 -27.46 3.99
C VAL A 378 20.26 -28.35 4.40
N HIS A 379 19.33 -28.57 3.47
CA HIS A 379 18.19 -29.47 3.68
C HIS A 379 18.28 -30.64 2.70
N ARG A 380 18.13 -31.88 3.18
CA ARG A 380 18.32 -33.06 2.35
C ARG A 380 17.44 -34.22 2.76
N ASP A 381 17.09 -35.05 1.78
CA ASP A 381 16.49 -36.37 1.97
C ASP A 381 17.18 -37.40 1.05
N GLY A 382 16.54 -38.57 0.85
CA GLY A 382 17.05 -39.60 -0.04
C GLY A 382 16.99 -39.29 -1.55
N LYS A 383 16.41 -38.15 -1.94
CA LYS A 383 16.09 -37.78 -3.34
C LYS A 383 16.73 -36.46 -3.78
N ILE A 384 16.82 -35.47 -2.89
CA ILE A 384 17.27 -34.12 -3.23
C ILE A 384 17.99 -33.46 -2.04
N GLN A 385 18.90 -32.53 -2.37
CA GLN A 385 19.53 -31.63 -1.41
C GLN A 385 19.39 -30.19 -1.93
N ALA A 386 19.00 -29.27 -1.05
CA ALA A 386 18.94 -27.83 -1.29
C ALA A 386 19.86 -27.07 -0.33
#